data_AF-A0A7X3WTM8-F1
#
_entry.id   AF-A0A7X3WTM8-F1
#
_cell.length_a   1.000
_cell.length_b   1.000
_cell.length_c   1.000
_cell.angle_alpha   90.00
_cell.angle_beta   90.00
_cell.angle_gamma   90.00
#
_symmetry.space_group_name_H-M   'P 1'
#
loop_
_entity.id
_entity.type
_entity.pdbx_description
1 polymer ?
#
loop_
_entity_poly.entity_id
_entity_poly.type
_entity_poly.pdbx_seq_one_letter_code
_entity_poly.pdbx_strand_id
1 'polypeptide(L)'
;MLVETLIVADEVWKEVVERGKGKPGEKELRQATFAERQTVSNTSAVTMLMATLDKGEAETLVLATELGVMNVFVDDLRGQKVAQSLGLQAVGVAGFLLFAKKKAKIRAI
;
A
#
# COMPACT_ATOMS: atom_id res chain seq x y z
N MET A 1 8.06 -7.00 15.51
CA MET A 1 7.10 -6.56 14.48
C MET A 1 7.83 -6.35 13.16
N LEU A 2 7.17 -6.39 12.00
CA LEU A 2 7.81 -6.06 10.70
C LEU A 2 7.58 -4.61 10.31
N VAL A 3 6.41 -4.09 10.66
CA VAL A 3 5.99 -2.69 10.56
C VAL A 3 5.27 -2.32 11.85
N GLU A 4 5.30 -1.04 12.23
CA GLU A 4 4.55 -0.54 13.40
C GLU A 4 3.11 -0.18 13.01
N THR A 5 2.95 0.52 11.88
CA THR A 5 1.66 0.93 11.31
C THR A 5 1.61 0.60 9.83
N LEU A 6 0.44 0.18 9.34
CA LEU A 6 0.11 0.01 7.93
C LEU A 6 -0.93 1.06 7.54
N ILE A 7 -0.55 1.98 6.65
CA ILE A 7 -1.46 3.01 6.16
C ILE A 7 -2.12 2.50 4.88
N VAL A 8 -3.44 2.64 4.81
CA VAL A 8 -4.25 2.14 3.69
C VAL A 8 -5.02 3.31 3.10
N ALA A 9 -4.80 3.57 1.80
CA ALA A 9 -5.57 4.54 1.06
C ALA A 9 -7.06 4.17 1.00
N ASP A 10 -7.91 5.19 0.90
CA ASP A 10 -9.36 5.05 0.91
C ASP A 10 -9.89 4.06 -0.14
N GLU A 11 -9.41 4.15 -1.38
CA GLU A 11 -9.85 3.27 -2.47
C GLU A 11 -9.41 1.82 -2.24
N VAL A 12 -8.20 1.60 -1.73
CA VAL A 12 -7.70 0.25 -1.38
C VAL A 12 -8.54 -0.35 -0.26
N TRP A 13 -8.88 0.43 0.76
CA TRP A 13 -9.76 -0.02 1.82
C TRP A 13 -11.14 -0.40 1.28
N LYS A 14 -11.75 0.45 0.44
CA LYS A 14 -13.04 0.17 -0.19
C LYS A 14 -12.98 -1.10 -1.02
N GLU A 15 -11.90 -1.32 -1.75
CA GLU A 15 -11.71 -2.53 -2.54
C GLU A 15 -11.65 -3.78 -1.68
N VAL A 16 -10.77 -3.81 -0.70
CA VAL A 16 -10.47 -5.02 0.08
C VAL A 16 -11.56 -5.28 1.12
N VAL A 17 -12.05 -4.24 1.79
CA VAL A 17 -12.90 -4.39 2.98
C VAL A 17 -14.39 -4.25 2.66
N GLU A 18 -14.76 -3.34 1.76
CA GLU A 18 -16.17 -3.06 1.45
C GLU A 18 -16.65 -3.91 0.26
N ARG A 19 -15.94 -3.85 -0.87
CA ARG A 19 -16.25 -4.61 -2.09
C ARG A 19 -15.72 -6.05 -2.05
N GLY A 20 -14.68 -6.29 -1.26
CA GLY A 20 -13.99 -7.58 -1.12
C GLY A 20 -14.61 -8.54 -0.11
N LYS A 21 -15.85 -8.31 0.35
CA LYS A 21 -16.50 -9.12 1.40
C LYS A 21 -16.38 -10.62 1.12
N GLY A 22 -15.80 -11.36 2.06
CA GLY A 22 -15.61 -12.82 1.96
C GLY A 22 -14.41 -13.28 1.13
N LYS A 23 -13.62 -12.36 0.57
CA LYS A 23 -12.35 -12.65 -0.10
C LYS A 23 -11.17 -12.57 0.90
N PRO A 24 -10.03 -13.22 0.59
CA PRO A 24 -8.83 -13.09 1.41
C PRO A 24 -8.41 -11.63 1.60
N GLY A 25 -7.97 -11.29 2.81
CA GLY A 25 -7.53 -9.93 3.17
C GLY A 25 -8.62 -9.08 3.79
N GLU A 26 -9.91 -9.34 3.56
CA GLU A 26 -11.00 -8.54 4.13
C GLU A 26 -11.01 -8.59 5.65
N LYS A 27 -11.04 -9.80 6.22
CA LYS A 27 -11.09 -9.98 7.68
C LYS A 27 -9.78 -9.55 8.32
N GLU A 28 -8.66 -9.92 7.72
CA GLU A 28 -7.32 -9.59 8.20
C GLU A 28 -7.14 -8.07 8.30
N LEU A 29 -7.52 -7.33 7.25
CA LEU A 29 -7.36 -5.87 7.23
C LEU A 29 -8.36 -5.17 8.15
N ARG A 30 -9.61 -5.67 8.24
CA ARG A 30 -10.64 -5.11 9.13
C ARG A 30 -10.28 -5.28 10.61
N GLN A 31 -9.59 -6.37 10.97
CA GLN A 31 -9.25 -6.71 12.35
C GLN A 31 -7.83 -6.28 12.75
N ALA A 32 -7.01 -5.85 11.80
CA ALA A 32 -5.65 -5.42 12.06
C ALA A 32 -5.63 -4.14 12.90
N THR A 33 -5.17 -4.24 14.15
CA THR A 33 -5.06 -3.09 15.07
C THR A 33 -3.95 -2.10 14.69
N PHE A 34 -3.08 -2.49 13.76
CA PHE A 34 -1.98 -1.67 13.24
C PHE A 34 -2.30 -1.07 11.87
N ALA A 35 -3.47 -1.36 11.28
CA ALA A 35 -3.87 -0.83 9.98
C ALA A 35 -4.76 0.40 10.15
N GLU A 36 -4.40 1.48 9.47
CA GLU A 36 -5.09 2.76 9.52
C GLU A 36 -5.55 3.16 8.12
N ARG A 37 -6.86 3.33 7.97
CA ARG A 37 -7.45 3.90 6.76
C ARG A 37 -7.23 5.42 6.78
N GLN A 38 -6.68 5.97 5.70
CA GLN A 38 -6.48 7.41 5.55
C GLN A 38 -6.95 7.92 4.19
N THR A 39 -7.49 9.13 4.20
CA THR A 39 -7.97 9.84 3.01
C THR A 39 -6.89 10.80 2.53
N VAL A 40 -6.58 10.72 1.24
CA VAL A 40 -5.66 11.65 0.56
C VAL A 40 -6.27 13.05 0.46
N SER A 41 -5.45 14.08 0.70
CA SER A 41 -5.91 15.47 0.64
C SER A 41 -5.75 16.08 -0.76
N ASN A 42 -4.70 15.72 -1.50
CA ASN A 42 -4.37 16.25 -2.81
C ASN A 42 -5.01 15.42 -3.94
N THR A 43 -6.31 15.60 -4.11
CA THR A 43 -7.10 14.91 -5.15
C THR A 43 -6.68 15.29 -6.58
N SER A 44 -6.07 16.46 -6.78
CA SER A 44 -5.52 16.86 -8.08
C SER A 44 -4.32 16.01 -8.47
N ALA A 45 -3.40 15.75 -7.55
CA ALA A 45 -2.26 14.85 -7.79
C ALA A 45 -2.72 13.41 -8.07
N VAL A 46 -3.74 12.93 -7.33
CA VAL A 46 -4.33 11.61 -7.59
C VAL A 46 -4.87 11.54 -9.01
N THR A 47 -5.64 12.54 -9.42
CA THR A 47 -6.22 12.62 -10.77
C THR A 47 -5.14 12.60 -11.85
N MET A 48 -4.00 13.27 -11.63
CA MET A 48 -2.86 13.24 -12.56
C MET A 48 -2.22 11.85 -12.65
N LEU A 49 -1.97 11.19 -11.51
CA LEU A 49 -1.35 9.85 -11.51
C LEU A 49 -2.26 8.78 -12.11
N MET A 50 -3.58 8.94 -11.98
CA MET A 50 -4.59 8.06 -12.58
C MET A 50 -4.55 8.02 -14.12
N ALA A 51 -3.82 8.93 -14.78
CA ALA A 51 -3.55 8.81 -16.21
C ALA A 51 -2.71 7.55 -16.55
N THR A 52 -2.00 7.00 -15.57
CA THR A 52 -1.08 5.88 -15.73
C THR A 52 -1.32 4.72 -14.76
N LEU A 53 -1.90 5.02 -13.60
CA LEU A 53 -2.13 4.09 -12.49
C LEU A 53 -3.61 3.89 -12.26
N ASP A 54 -3.98 2.83 -11.55
CA ASP A 54 -5.32 2.78 -11.00
C ASP A 54 -5.48 3.77 -9.82
N LYS A 55 -6.72 3.92 -9.37
CA LYS A 55 -7.04 4.87 -8.31
C LYS A 55 -6.42 4.47 -6.96
N GLY A 56 -6.38 3.19 -6.63
CA GLY A 56 -5.82 2.71 -5.37
C GLY A 56 -4.31 2.95 -5.28
N GLU A 57 -3.60 2.67 -6.36
CA GLU A 57 -2.17 2.98 -6.50
C GLU A 57 -1.93 4.49 -6.44
N ALA A 58 -2.67 5.28 -7.22
CA ALA A 58 -2.54 6.73 -7.26
C ALA A 58 -2.76 7.37 -5.87
N GLU A 59 -3.82 7.00 -5.17
CA GLU A 59 -4.07 7.48 -3.80
C GLU A 59 -2.96 7.06 -2.84
N THR A 60 -2.46 5.82 -2.95
CA THR A 60 -1.39 5.31 -2.09
C THR A 60 -0.10 6.10 -2.26
N LEU A 61 0.31 6.39 -3.50
CA LEU A 61 1.54 7.14 -3.75
C LEU A 61 1.41 8.60 -3.30
N VAL A 62 0.28 9.26 -3.59
CA VAL A 62 0.07 10.64 -3.16
C VAL A 62 0.01 10.72 -1.64
N LEU A 63 -0.73 9.82 -0.98
CA LEU A 63 -0.80 9.78 0.48
C LEU A 63 0.58 9.55 1.12
N ALA A 64 1.40 8.67 0.55
CA ALA A 64 2.77 8.47 1.01
C ALA A 64 3.60 9.77 0.92
N THR A 65 3.46 10.52 -0.17
CA THR A 65 4.14 11.83 -0.31
C THR A 65 3.61 12.86 0.69
N GLU A 66 2.31 12.91 0.95
CA GLU A 66 1.69 13.85 1.91
C GLU A 66 2.16 13.59 3.34
N LEU A 67 2.31 12.31 3.71
CA LEU A 67 2.70 11.89 5.05
C LEU A 67 4.22 11.79 5.24
N GLY A 68 5.01 12.00 4.19
CA GLY A 68 6.47 11.84 4.22
C GLY A 68 6.91 10.39 4.47
N VAL A 69 6.07 9.41 4.12
CA VAL A 69 6.37 7.99 4.28
C VAL A 69 7.06 7.46 3.03
N MET A 70 8.30 6.99 3.17
CA MET A 70 9.09 6.56 2.01
C MET A 70 8.73 5.17 1.48
N ASN A 71 8.28 4.25 2.32
CA ASN A 71 8.03 2.86 1.92
C ASN A 71 6.58 2.68 1.47
N VAL A 72 6.37 2.19 0.26
CA VAL A 72 5.04 1.93 -0.32
C VAL A 72 4.95 0.53 -0.88
N PHE A 73 3.83 -0.15 -0.67
CA PHE A 73 3.54 -1.41 -1.36
C PHE A 73 2.92 -1.11 -2.71
N VAL A 74 3.52 -1.65 -3.76
CA VAL A 74 3.04 -1.50 -5.13
C VAL A 74 3.15 -2.85 -5.83
N ASP A 75 2.08 -3.28 -6.48
CA ASP A 75 1.91 -4.63 -7.00
C ASP A 75 2.48 -4.80 -8.41
N ASP A 76 2.49 -3.74 -9.23
CA ASP A 76 2.96 -3.78 -10.62
C ASP A 76 4.21 -2.94 -10.93
N LEU A 77 4.82 -3.17 -12.10
CA LEU A 77 6.04 -2.48 -12.52
C LEU A 77 5.82 -1.00 -12.88
N ARG A 78 4.60 -0.61 -13.28
CA ARG A 78 4.26 0.77 -13.64
C ARG A 78 4.18 1.61 -12.37
N GLY A 79 3.41 1.17 -11.38
CA GLY A 79 3.33 1.81 -10.09
C GLY A 79 4.69 1.91 -9.39
N GLN A 80 5.53 0.86 -9.49
CA GLN A 80 6.90 0.91 -8.96
C GLN A 80 7.74 2.02 -9.62
N LYS A 81 7.65 2.21 -10.94
CA LYS A 81 8.38 3.28 -11.65
C LYS A 81 7.88 4.66 -11.23
N VAL A 82 6.56 4.85 -11.12
CA VAL A 82 5.99 6.12 -10.67
C VAL A 82 6.41 6.41 -9.23
N ALA A 83 6.32 5.44 -8.33
CA ALA A 83 6.79 5.58 -6.94
C ALA A 83 8.25 6.03 -6.88
N GLN A 84 9.15 5.39 -7.64
CA GLN A 84 10.56 5.78 -7.71
C GLN A 84 10.75 7.21 -8.23
N SER A 85 9.98 7.64 -9.23
CA SER A 85 10.04 9.02 -9.74
C SER A 85 9.60 10.07 -8.72
N LEU A 86 8.77 9.67 -7.74
CA LEU A 86 8.34 10.48 -6.60
C LEU A 86 9.31 10.40 -5.41
N GLY A 87 10.44 9.68 -5.55
CA GLY A 87 11.40 9.48 -4.47
C GLY A 87 10.98 8.44 -3.43
N LEU A 88 9.94 7.66 -3.71
CA LEU A 88 9.43 6.60 -2.83
C LEU A 88 10.16 5.27 -3.09
N GLN A 89 10.26 4.46 -2.04
CA GLN A 89 10.78 3.11 -2.06
C GLN A 89 9.64 2.11 -2.21
N ALA A 90 9.44 1.62 -3.44
CA ALA A 90 8.46 0.59 -3.70
C ALA A 90 8.94 -0.78 -3.17
N VAL A 91 8.12 -1.38 -2.31
CA VAL A 91 8.34 -2.70 -1.71
C VAL A 91 7.38 -3.69 -2.33
N GLY A 92 7.92 -4.63 -3.11
CA GLY A 92 7.14 -5.76 -3.62
C GLY A 92 6.89 -6.83 -2.54
N VAL A 93 5.83 -7.62 -2.71
CA VAL A 93 5.46 -8.72 -1.79
C VAL A 93 6.63 -9.69 -1.57
N ALA A 94 7.32 -10.09 -2.64
CA ALA A 94 8.47 -10.98 -2.54
C ALA A 94 9.61 -10.39 -1.68
N GLY A 95 9.90 -9.09 -1.84
CA GLY A 95 10.89 -8.38 -1.04
C GLY A 95 10.49 -8.33 0.44
N PHE A 96 9.22 -8.08 0.72
CA PHE A 96 8.69 -8.06 2.08
C PHE A 96 8.70 -9.43 2.75
N LEU A 97 8.35 -10.50 2.03
CA LEU A 97 8.43 -11.87 2.55
C LEU A 97 9.89 -12.27 2.83
N LEU A 98 10.83 -11.89 1.96
CA LEU A 98 12.25 -12.12 2.20
C LEU A 98 12.73 -11.36 3.44
N PHE A 99 12.29 -10.10 3.63
CA PHE A 99 12.56 -9.32 4.83
C PHE A 99 11.99 -9.99 6.09
N ALA A 100 10.75 -10.50 6.02
CA ALA A 100 10.11 -11.24 7.09
C ALA A 100 10.88 -12.51 7.48
N LYS A 101 11.36 -13.26 6.48
CA LYS A 101 12.21 -14.44 6.68
C LYS A 101 13.53 -14.08 7.35
N LYS A 102 14.24 -13.04 6.87
CA LYS A 102 15.50 -12.57 7.46
C LYS A 102 15.32 -12.13 8.92
N LYS A 103 14.14 -11.64 9.29
CA LYS A 103 13.77 -11.27 10.68
C LYS A 103 13.18 -12.43 11.49
N ALA A 104 13.25 -13.66 10.99
CA ALA A 104 12.71 -14.87 11.61
C ALA A 104 11.21 -14.77 11.99
N LYS A 105 10.42 -14.00 11.22
CA LYS A 105 8.97 -13.86 11.44
C LYS A 105 8.16 -14.92 10.69
N ILE A 106 8.72 -15.47 9.62
CA ILE A 106 8.15 -16.60 8.87
C ILE A 106 9.26 -17.62 8.60
N ARG A 107 8.87 -18.90 8.47
CA ARG A 107 9.78 -19.96 8.00
C ARG A 107 9.69 -20.04 6.47
N ALA A 108 10.75 -20.53 5.83
CA ALA A 108 10.62 -20.98 4.45
C ALA A 108 9.76 -22.24 4.42
N ILE A 109 8.90 -22.33 3.42
CA ILE A 109 8.27 -23.59 3.02
C ILE A 109 9.32 -24.41 2.28
#